data_AF-A0A6B2UYQ6-F1
#
_entry.id   AF-A0A6B2UYQ6-F1
#
_cell.length_a   1.000
_cell.length_b   1.000
_cell.length_c   1.000
_cell.angle_alpha   90.00
_cell.angle_beta   90.00
_cell.angle_gamma   90.00
#
_symmetry.space_group_name_H-M   'P 1'
#
loop_
_entity.id
_entity.type
_entity.pdbx_description
1 polymer ?
#
loop_
_entity_poly.entity_id
_entity_poly.type
_entity_poly.pdbx_seq_one_letter_code
_entity_poly.pdbx_strand_id
1 'polypeptide(L)'
;MHRRILAPGVLAAASLLLAIPASAASYSPGAPGIGDPYYPDYGNGGYDVSHYDLRLKYQPATDELEGTATLSARTTQDLSSFDLDFLLDVSEVRVNGTKAAFTSSGQHELVVTPKTPLAKGTAVTVVVRYSGVPSTKSAYGFTAWHRTPDGAVAADEPEAAWWWFPSNDHPSDKATYDVSVAVPDGNQAISNGTLQATASQLGWTRYSWRQNKPQATYLATLALGKFDVTTGVSEGGVPVINAYSKDLGDNDGAARASVERTGEIVDWLSGYFGPYPFSAAGGYVPNTTTGYALETQGRVFYSPKQFAKGANVSLIVHELGHQWYGDDVSVKGWKDIWLNEGFATYAQWLWSEHEGEGTAQQLADYVYASHPADDPFWTVAPGDPGADNQFDDAVYDRGAAAIQALRNEVGDTAFFRILKGWPTAHAYGNASVADFQKYAEQISGKPLAALFDTWLFQPTKPAAAASSRSLAAAKPGAALPQPKSWKKIESAHEAHQD
;
A
#
# COMPACT_ATOMS: atom_id res chain seq x y z
N MET A 1 42.32 -79.42 48.17
CA MET A 1 42.68 -79.06 46.78
C MET A 1 42.36 -77.59 46.57
N HIS A 2 43.33 -76.84 46.06
CA HIS A 2 43.34 -75.38 45.93
C HIS A 2 42.28 -74.82 44.98
N ARG A 3 41.77 -73.61 45.29
CA ARG A 3 41.52 -72.56 44.29
C ARG A 3 41.48 -71.18 44.95
N ARG A 4 42.28 -70.26 44.40
CA ARG A 4 42.46 -68.85 44.80
C ARG A 4 41.30 -68.01 44.27
N ILE A 5 40.87 -67.00 45.04
CA ILE A 5 40.02 -65.89 44.57
C ILE A 5 40.78 -64.58 44.85
N LEU A 6 40.96 -63.77 43.82
CA LEU A 6 41.54 -62.42 43.84
C LEU A 6 40.41 -61.39 43.97
N ALA A 7 40.60 -60.37 44.81
CA ALA A 7 39.74 -59.20 44.92
C ALA A 7 40.43 -57.97 44.32
N PRO A 8 39.75 -57.13 43.51
CA PRO A 8 40.28 -55.84 43.09
C PRO A 8 39.72 -54.68 43.93
N GLY A 9 40.59 -53.71 44.21
CA GLY A 9 40.25 -52.44 44.87
C GLY A 9 39.63 -51.42 43.92
N VAL A 10 38.79 -50.55 44.47
CA VAL A 10 38.03 -49.51 43.76
C VAL A 10 38.85 -48.22 43.69
N LEU A 11 39.00 -47.68 42.48
CA LEU A 11 39.48 -46.32 42.19
C LEU A 11 38.27 -45.37 42.07
N ALA A 12 38.24 -44.31 42.86
CA ALA A 12 37.27 -43.21 42.74
C ALA A 12 37.87 -42.08 41.89
N ALA A 13 37.26 -41.79 40.75
CA ALA A 13 37.57 -40.62 39.93
C ALA A 13 36.54 -39.52 40.20
N ALA A 14 37.01 -38.36 40.66
CA ALA A 14 36.18 -37.17 40.86
C ALA A 14 36.07 -36.40 39.53
N SER A 15 34.89 -36.40 38.95
CA SER A 15 34.57 -35.60 37.76
C SER A 15 34.16 -34.18 38.18
N LEU A 16 35.02 -33.20 37.89
CA LEU A 16 34.66 -31.78 37.93
C LEU A 16 33.70 -31.48 36.77
N LEU A 17 32.42 -31.31 37.10
CA LEU A 17 31.43 -30.74 36.18
C LEU A 17 31.66 -29.23 36.08
N LEU A 18 32.30 -28.80 35.00
CA LEU A 18 32.30 -27.39 34.58
C LEU A 18 30.87 -27.03 34.17
N ALA A 19 30.18 -26.26 35.01
CA ALA A 19 28.94 -25.61 34.63
C ALA A 19 29.26 -24.57 33.53
N ILE A 20 28.87 -24.87 32.30
CA ILE A 20 28.85 -23.88 31.21
C ILE A 20 27.78 -22.86 31.60
N PRO A 21 28.11 -21.56 31.80
CA PRO A 21 27.08 -20.56 32.00
C PRO A 21 26.21 -20.54 30.74
N ALA A 22 24.90 -20.63 30.89
CA ALA A 22 23.96 -20.43 29.80
C ALA A 22 24.33 -19.12 29.09
N SER A 23 24.76 -19.20 27.83
CA SER A 23 25.08 -18.03 27.03
C SER A 23 23.88 -17.08 27.06
N ALA A 24 24.08 -15.88 27.61
CA ALA A 24 23.17 -14.77 27.38
C ALA A 24 23.04 -14.62 25.85
N ALA A 25 21.82 -14.70 25.32
CA ALA A 25 21.59 -14.45 23.90
C ALA A 25 22.23 -13.10 23.54
N SER A 26 23.14 -13.10 22.56
CA SER A 26 23.82 -11.90 22.13
C SER A 26 22.85 -11.03 21.34
N TYR A 27 22.57 -9.83 21.83
CA TYR A 27 21.85 -8.80 21.07
C TYR A 27 22.57 -8.54 19.74
N SER A 28 21.80 -8.44 18.65
CA SER A 28 22.32 -8.20 17.30
C SER A 28 21.61 -7.03 16.62
N PRO A 29 22.21 -6.39 15.61
CA PRO A 29 21.50 -5.40 14.80
C PRO A 29 20.22 -5.99 14.19
N GLY A 30 19.20 -5.15 14.01
CA GLY A 30 18.10 -5.39 13.09
C GLY A 30 18.60 -5.57 11.66
N ALA A 31 17.74 -6.09 10.79
CA ALA A 31 18.05 -6.10 9.36
C ALA A 31 17.74 -4.70 8.79
N PRO A 32 18.63 -4.12 7.96
CA PRO A 32 18.45 -2.79 7.35
C PRO A 32 17.54 -2.85 6.10
N GLY A 33 16.50 -3.67 6.18
CA GLY A 33 15.71 -4.16 5.05
C GLY A 33 14.75 -5.23 5.57
N ILE A 34 13.47 -5.18 5.17
CA ILE A 34 12.48 -6.16 5.66
C ILE A 34 12.61 -7.53 4.98
N GLY A 35 13.31 -7.59 3.84
CA GLY A 35 13.58 -8.80 3.08
C GLY A 35 12.72 -8.99 1.82
N ASP A 36 12.13 -7.92 1.29
CA ASP A 36 11.46 -7.95 -0.01
C ASP A 36 12.50 -7.97 -1.16
N PRO A 37 12.46 -8.93 -2.09
CA PRO A 37 13.41 -8.98 -3.20
C PRO A 37 13.33 -7.81 -4.20
N TYR A 38 12.18 -7.14 -4.32
CA TYR A 38 12.02 -6.00 -5.24
C TYR A 38 12.63 -4.74 -4.62
N TYR A 39 12.50 -4.60 -3.31
CA TYR A 39 13.01 -3.47 -2.53
C TYR A 39 13.80 -3.96 -1.31
N PRO A 40 15.04 -4.43 -1.51
CA PRO A 40 15.82 -5.09 -0.47
C PRO A 40 16.20 -4.18 0.70
N ASP A 41 16.23 -2.86 0.47
CA ASP A 41 16.58 -1.83 1.44
C ASP A 41 15.34 -1.16 2.05
N TYR A 42 14.12 -1.66 1.80
CA TYR A 42 12.88 -1.01 2.27
C TYR A 42 12.35 -1.70 3.51
N GLY A 43 11.89 -0.88 4.45
CA GLY A 43 11.49 -1.37 5.75
C GLY A 43 12.67 -2.06 6.45
N ASN A 44 12.39 -2.65 7.60
CA ASN A 44 13.41 -2.91 8.59
C ASN A 44 13.02 -4.09 9.47
N GLY A 45 14.01 -4.93 9.77
CA GLY A 45 13.82 -6.18 10.49
C GLY A 45 14.03 -6.05 12.00
N GLY A 46 13.36 -6.93 12.74
CA GLY A 46 13.59 -7.12 14.17
C GLY A 46 12.66 -6.34 15.10
N TYR A 47 11.71 -5.58 14.54
CA TYR A 47 10.60 -4.95 15.25
C TYR A 47 9.37 -4.85 14.33
N ASP A 48 8.24 -4.44 14.91
CA ASP A 48 6.93 -4.25 14.26
C ASP A 48 6.31 -2.97 14.83
N VAL A 49 5.88 -2.04 13.97
CA VAL A 49 5.32 -0.75 14.36
C VAL A 49 3.79 -0.82 14.42
N SER A 50 3.24 -0.55 15.61
CA SER A 50 1.78 -0.55 15.82
C SER A 50 1.12 0.82 15.64
N HIS A 51 1.88 1.91 15.82
CA HIS A 51 1.33 3.26 15.75
C HIS A 51 2.39 4.33 15.46
N TYR A 52 2.00 5.33 14.66
CA TYR A 52 2.74 6.56 14.41
C TYR A 52 1.94 7.77 14.94
N ASP A 53 2.51 8.52 15.89
CA ASP A 53 2.06 9.87 16.25
C ASP A 53 3.01 10.88 15.60
N LEU A 54 2.52 11.58 14.58
CA LEU A 54 3.26 12.52 13.76
C LEU A 54 2.82 13.94 14.10
N ARG A 55 3.66 14.66 14.85
CA ARG A 55 3.44 16.07 15.19
C ARG A 55 4.32 16.96 14.33
N LEU A 56 3.72 17.58 13.33
CA LEU A 56 4.38 18.34 12.28
C LEU A 56 4.05 19.83 12.36
N LYS A 57 4.91 20.64 11.74
CA LYS A 57 4.69 22.04 11.41
C LYS A 57 5.31 22.32 10.06
N TYR A 58 4.56 22.96 9.18
CA TYR A 58 4.99 23.20 7.80
C TYR A 58 4.85 24.66 7.40
N GLN A 59 5.89 25.23 6.79
CA GLN A 59 5.92 26.60 6.29
C GLN A 59 5.95 26.60 4.74
N PRO A 60 4.81 26.83 4.05
CA PRO A 60 4.76 26.82 2.60
C PRO A 60 5.72 27.79 1.90
N ALA A 61 6.05 28.92 2.54
CA ALA A 61 6.92 29.94 1.97
C ALA A 61 8.41 29.52 1.89
N THR A 62 8.85 28.66 2.81
CA THR A 62 10.24 28.14 2.86
C THR A 62 10.32 26.66 2.49
N ASP A 63 9.18 26.00 2.32
CA ASP A 63 9.04 24.54 2.21
C ASP A 63 9.67 23.79 3.39
N GLU A 64 9.80 24.45 4.53
CA GLU A 64 10.38 23.83 5.72
C GLU A 64 9.34 23.00 6.45
N LEU A 65 9.67 21.74 6.68
CA LEU A 65 8.93 20.81 7.53
C LEU A 65 9.73 20.57 8.82
N GLU A 66 9.11 20.86 9.96
CA GLU A 66 9.60 20.49 11.29
C GLU A 66 8.72 19.36 11.83
N GLY A 67 9.33 18.32 12.42
CA GLY A 67 8.59 17.14 12.87
C GLY A 67 9.09 16.55 14.18
N THR A 68 8.16 15.97 14.92
CA THR A 68 8.42 14.97 15.96
C THR A 68 7.56 13.76 15.65
N ALA A 69 8.20 12.66 15.27
CA ALA A 69 7.55 11.36 15.10
C ALA A 69 7.73 10.52 16.36
N THR A 70 6.64 9.95 16.86
CA THR A 70 6.66 8.99 17.96
C THR A 70 6.10 7.66 17.47
N LEU A 71 6.95 6.64 17.41
CA LEU A 71 6.60 5.30 16.97
C LEU A 71 6.37 4.42 18.21
N SER A 72 5.26 3.69 18.22
CA SER A 72 5.03 2.61 19.19
C SER A 72 5.26 1.28 18.50
N ALA A 73 6.31 0.56 18.92
CA ALA A 73 6.75 -0.67 18.28
C ALA A 73 6.91 -1.82 19.29
N ARG A 74 7.03 -3.05 18.79
CA ARG A 74 7.41 -4.23 19.56
C ARG A 74 8.59 -4.92 18.89
N THR A 75 9.62 -5.25 19.65
CA THR A 75 10.76 -6.01 19.12
C THR A 75 10.35 -7.46 18.81
N THR A 76 10.79 -7.98 17.67
CA THR A 76 10.61 -9.38 17.25
C THR A 76 11.89 -10.22 17.43
N GLN A 77 13.01 -9.56 17.75
CA GLN A 77 14.30 -10.15 18.13
C GLN A 77 15.02 -9.38 19.25
N ASP A 78 16.13 -9.92 19.76
CA ASP A 78 17.03 -9.19 20.66
C ASP A 78 17.88 -8.18 19.85
N LEU A 79 17.66 -6.89 20.05
CA LEU A 79 18.23 -5.81 19.24
C LEU A 79 19.36 -5.05 19.94
N SER A 80 20.53 -4.96 19.30
CA SER A 80 21.59 -4.00 19.68
C SER A 80 21.43 -2.65 18.98
N SER A 81 20.80 -2.63 17.81
CA SER A 81 20.42 -1.47 17.00
C SER A 81 19.26 -1.85 16.10
N PHE A 82 18.56 -0.86 15.54
CA PHE A 82 17.53 -1.02 14.52
C PHE A 82 17.52 0.21 13.62
N ASP A 83 16.83 0.12 12.51
CA ASP A 83 16.94 1.05 11.40
C ASP A 83 15.54 1.62 11.08
N LEU A 84 15.48 2.80 10.47
CA LEU A 84 14.26 3.51 10.08
C LEU A 84 14.50 4.18 8.73
N ASP A 85 13.54 4.09 7.83
CA ASP A 85 13.59 4.76 6.53
C ASP A 85 13.28 6.26 6.68
N PHE A 86 14.23 7.15 6.37
CA PHE A 86 14.07 8.60 6.50
C PHE A 86 15.13 9.48 5.79
N LEU A 87 14.71 10.63 5.24
CA LEU A 87 15.59 11.54 4.46
C LEU A 87 15.88 12.92 5.09
N LEU A 88 15.05 13.41 6.02
CA LEU A 88 15.24 14.75 6.60
C LEU A 88 16.30 14.76 7.71
N ASP A 89 16.71 15.96 8.11
CA ASP A 89 17.83 16.11 9.03
C ASP A 89 17.37 15.82 10.47
N VAL A 90 17.90 14.74 11.05
CA VAL A 90 17.56 14.29 12.41
C VAL A 90 18.43 15.00 13.44
N SER A 91 17.78 15.60 14.43
CA SER A 91 18.44 16.32 15.54
C SER A 91 18.51 15.52 16.83
N GLU A 92 17.54 14.63 17.07
CA GLU A 92 17.48 13.78 18.26
C GLU A 92 16.70 12.50 17.99
N VAL A 93 17.22 11.38 18.49
CA VAL A 93 16.47 10.13 18.66
C VAL A 93 16.44 9.74 20.13
N ARG A 94 15.26 9.35 20.63
CA ARG A 94 15.08 8.75 21.96
C ARG A 94 14.41 7.40 21.84
N VAL A 95 14.91 6.42 22.58
CA VAL A 95 14.30 5.10 22.73
C VAL A 95 13.90 4.94 24.20
N ASN A 96 12.61 4.69 24.45
CA ASN A 96 12.03 4.60 25.79
C ASN A 96 12.40 5.81 26.68
N GLY A 97 12.32 7.02 26.10
CA GLY A 97 12.65 8.29 26.75
C GLY A 97 14.15 8.58 26.91
N THR A 98 15.03 7.61 26.68
CA THR A 98 16.48 7.75 26.79
C THR A 98 17.10 8.12 25.45
N LYS A 99 18.04 9.07 25.44
CA LYS A 99 18.75 9.46 24.21
C LYS A 99 19.49 8.26 23.60
N ALA A 100 19.29 8.03 22.32
CA ALA A 100 19.98 7.02 21.53
C ALA A 100 21.04 7.68 20.64
N ALA A 101 22.06 6.90 20.25
CA ALA A 101 22.95 7.31 19.16
C ALA A 101 22.27 7.00 17.82
N PHE A 102 22.56 7.78 16.79
CA PHE A 102 22.06 7.53 15.45
C PHE A 102 23.06 7.95 14.38
N THR A 103 22.95 7.36 13.19
CA THR A 103 23.69 7.77 11.99
C THR A 103 22.81 7.53 10.77
N SER A 104 22.91 8.42 9.77
CA SER A 104 22.36 8.11 8.45
C SER A 104 23.28 7.12 7.73
N SER A 105 22.71 6.25 6.92
CA SER A 105 23.39 5.24 6.09
C SER A 105 22.66 5.12 4.75
N GLY A 106 23.36 4.63 3.72
CA GLY A 106 22.75 4.42 2.40
C GLY A 106 22.13 5.70 1.83
N GLN A 107 21.02 5.54 1.10
CA GLN A 107 20.27 6.68 0.53
C GLN A 107 19.21 7.21 1.49
N HIS A 108 18.61 6.35 2.32
CA HIS A 108 17.45 6.69 3.14
C HIS A 108 17.44 6.03 4.52
N GLU A 109 18.53 5.44 5.01
CA GLU A 109 18.51 4.70 6.29
C GLU A 109 18.94 5.56 7.49
N LEU A 110 18.23 5.42 8.61
CA LEU A 110 18.55 5.99 9.93
C LEU A 110 18.82 4.87 10.94
N VAL A 111 20.08 4.52 11.11
CA VAL A 111 20.52 3.50 12.08
C VAL A 111 20.44 4.06 13.49
N VAL A 112 19.63 3.46 14.36
CA VAL A 112 19.42 3.83 15.77
C VAL A 112 20.07 2.81 16.70
N THR A 113 20.98 3.27 17.54
CA THR A 113 21.61 2.47 18.60
C THR A 113 21.10 2.90 19.98
N PRO A 114 20.18 2.14 20.60
CA PRO A 114 19.68 2.45 21.94
C PRO A 114 20.79 2.31 22.99
N LYS A 115 20.71 3.10 24.06
CA LYS A 115 21.69 3.05 25.17
C LYS A 115 21.74 1.69 25.87
N THR A 116 20.58 1.06 25.99
CA THR A 116 20.43 -0.31 26.50
C THR A 116 19.86 -1.15 25.36
N PRO A 117 20.49 -2.28 25.01
CA PRO A 117 19.93 -3.21 24.04
C PRO A 117 18.50 -3.65 24.40
N LEU A 118 17.69 -3.94 23.39
CA LEU A 118 16.25 -4.19 23.53
C LEU A 118 15.96 -5.68 23.40
N ALA A 119 15.43 -6.30 24.45
CA ALA A 119 15.14 -7.73 24.43
C ALA A 119 13.95 -8.03 23.51
N LYS A 120 13.90 -9.22 22.91
CA LYS A 120 12.77 -9.70 22.10
C LYS A 120 11.44 -9.60 22.85
N GLY A 121 10.39 -9.17 22.15
CA GLY A 121 9.03 -9.05 22.68
C GLY A 121 8.80 -7.80 23.53
N THR A 122 9.77 -6.90 23.63
CA THR A 122 9.69 -5.67 24.41
C THR A 122 8.90 -4.60 23.65
N ALA A 123 8.00 -3.89 24.34
CA ALA A 123 7.37 -2.70 23.80
C ALA A 123 8.37 -1.53 23.81
N VAL A 124 8.43 -0.79 22.70
CA VAL A 124 9.41 0.26 22.46
C VAL A 124 8.68 1.52 22.02
N THR A 125 9.07 2.67 22.59
CA THR A 125 8.70 3.98 22.07
C THR A 125 9.93 4.64 21.49
N VAL A 126 9.89 4.96 20.20
CA VAL A 126 10.95 5.70 19.51
C VAL A 126 10.44 7.10 19.22
N VAL A 127 11.21 8.12 19.62
CA VAL A 127 10.89 9.53 19.33
C VAL A 127 12.01 10.11 18.48
N VAL A 128 11.67 10.59 17.30
CA VAL A 128 12.60 11.21 16.35
C VAL A 128 12.21 12.67 16.15
N ARG A 129 13.16 13.59 16.37
CA ARG A 129 13.00 15.03 16.10
C ARG A 129 13.81 15.42 14.89
N TYR A 130 13.17 16.08 13.93
CA TYR A 130 13.79 16.39 12.65
C TYR A 130 13.26 17.69 12.07
N SER A 131 14.00 18.23 11.11
CA SER A 131 13.53 19.31 10.24
C SER A 131 14.23 19.24 8.89
N GLY A 132 13.71 19.95 7.90
CA GLY A 132 14.36 20.09 6.61
C GLY A 132 13.44 20.69 5.56
N VAL A 133 13.94 20.75 4.33
CA VAL A 133 13.16 21.16 3.16
C VAL A 133 12.94 19.93 2.28
N PRO A 134 11.78 19.25 2.36
CA PRO A 134 11.60 17.96 1.71
C PRO A 134 11.81 17.98 0.20
N SER A 135 11.45 19.07 -0.50
CA SER A 135 11.67 19.19 -1.95
C SER A 135 13.15 19.21 -2.37
N THR A 136 14.07 19.38 -1.43
CA THR A 136 15.52 19.31 -1.69
C THR A 136 16.10 17.90 -1.53
N LYS A 137 15.29 16.95 -1.03
CA LYS A 137 15.70 15.57 -0.81
C LYS A 137 15.31 14.71 -2.01
N SER A 138 16.18 13.78 -2.35
CA SER A 138 15.93 12.77 -3.36
C SER A 138 16.64 11.49 -2.92
N ALA A 139 16.00 10.36 -3.17
CA ALA A 139 16.57 9.03 -3.05
C ALA A 139 16.29 8.31 -4.37
N TYR A 140 17.24 7.49 -4.83
CA TYR A 140 17.14 6.72 -6.07
C TYR A 140 16.76 7.54 -7.31
N GLY A 141 17.05 8.86 -7.29
CA GLY A 141 16.84 9.76 -8.43
C GLY A 141 15.47 10.44 -8.53
N PHE A 142 14.55 10.22 -7.57
CA PHE A 142 13.22 10.81 -7.58
C PHE A 142 12.84 11.47 -6.23
N THR A 143 11.64 12.03 -6.14
CA THR A 143 11.06 12.62 -4.92
C THR A 143 9.55 12.35 -4.86
N ALA A 144 9.09 11.83 -3.72
CA ALA A 144 7.65 11.69 -3.42
C ALA A 144 7.03 12.96 -2.79
N TRP A 145 7.83 14.02 -2.58
CA TRP A 145 7.36 15.32 -2.11
C TRP A 145 7.10 16.28 -3.27
N HIS A 146 5.82 16.53 -3.53
CA HIS A 146 5.34 17.32 -4.66
C HIS A 146 4.92 18.73 -4.21
N ARG A 147 5.66 19.75 -4.66
CA ARG A 147 5.31 21.14 -4.37
C ARG A 147 4.09 21.59 -5.18
N THR A 148 3.17 22.26 -4.50
CA THR A 148 2.09 23.04 -5.13
C THR A 148 2.44 24.54 -5.05
N PRO A 149 1.71 25.43 -5.77
CA PRO A 149 1.94 26.87 -5.67
C PRO A 149 1.81 27.45 -4.25
N ASP A 150 1.06 26.80 -3.37
CA ASP A 150 0.73 27.30 -2.02
C ASP A 150 1.02 26.32 -0.87
N GLY A 151 1.70 25.20 -1.17
CA GLY A 151 2.04 24.16 -0.21
C GLY A 151 2.66 22.93 -0.88
N ALA A 152 2.28 21.74 -0.44
CA ALA A 152 2.89 20.50 -0.92
C ALA A 152 2.00 19.28 -0.65
N VAL A 153 2.33 18.18 -1.31
CA VAL A 153 1.69 16.87 -1.16
C VAL A 153 2.77 15.81 -1.02
N ALA A 154 2.57 14.86 -0.11
CA ALA A 154 3.29 13.59 -0.07
C ALA A 154 2.28 12.47 -0.35
N ALA A 155 2.42 11.82 -1.50
CA ALA A 155 1.61 10.68 -1.94
C ALA A 155 2.33 10.02 -3.13
N ASP A 156 2.82 8.80 -2.94
CA ASP A 156 3.54 8.03 -3.96
C ASP A 156 3.58 6.55 -3.55
N GLU A 157 3.82 5.66 -4.50
CA GLU A 157 3.96 4.21 -4.30
C GLU A 157 5.12 3.70 -5.19
N PRO A 158 6.03 2.87 -4.68
CA PRO A 158 5.99 2.10 -3.42
C PRO A 158 6.33 2.84 -2.13
N GLU A 159 6.77 4.09 -2.20
CA GLU A 159 7.34 4.82 -1.07
C GLU A 159 6.99 6.31 -1.11
N ALA A 160 6.50 6.82 0.02
CA ALA A 160 6.29 8.26 0.22
C ALA A 160 6.76 8.74 1.59
N ALA A 161 6.86 7.84 2.57
CA ALA A 161 7.04 8.19 3.97
C ALA A 161 8.34 8.96 4.22
N TRP A 162 9.45 8.55 3.58
CA TRP A 162 10.80 9.01 3.91
C TRP A 162 11.00 10.52 3.80
N TRP A 163 10.21 11.17 2.93
CA TRP A 163 10.27 12.61 2.70
C TRP A 163 9.61 13.42 3.82
N TRP A 164 8.81 12.81 4.70
CA TRP A 164 8.06 13.56 5.70
C TRP A 164 7.95 12.92 7.08
N PHE A 165 8.15 11.62 7.25
CA PHE A 165 8.31 10.96 8.57
C PHE A 165 9.20 9.72 8.53
N PRO A 166 9.92 9.40 9.63
CA PRO A 166 10.70 8.18 9.73
C PRO A 166 9.78 6.97 9.93
N SER A 167 10.02 5.91 9.16
CA SER A 167 9.11 4.76 9.06
C SER A 167 9.84 3.43 9.02
N ASN A 168 9.07 2.35 9.14
CA ASN A 168 9.43 1.03 8.68
C ASN A 168 8.71 0.81 7.33
N ASP A 169 9.28 1.33 6.24
CA ASP A 169 8.54 1.61 5.00
C ASP A 169 8.36 0.36 4.12
N HIS A 170 7.41 -0.48 4.49
CA HIS A 170 7.00 -1.62 3.67
C HIS A 170 5.53 -1.96 3.93
N PRO A 171 4.74 -2.36 2.92
CA PRO A 171 3.33 -2.71 3.09
C PRO A 171 3.07 -3.77 4.17
N SER A 172 4.06 -4.62 4.47
CA SER A 172 3.93 -5.67 5.50
C SER A 172 4.01 -5.20 6.96
N ASP A 173 4.37 -3.94 7.24
CA ASP A 173 4.39 -3.38 8.59
C ASP A 173 3.32 -2.28 8.74
N LYS A 174 2.06 -2.70 8.83
CA LYS A 174 0.92 -1.78 8.90
C LYS A 174 0.71 -1.25 10.31
N ALA A 175 0.46 0.06 10.40
CA ALA A 175 0.27 0.75 11.67
C ALA A 175 -0.97 1.64 11.67
N THR A 176 -1.37 2.12 12.85
CA THR A 176 -2.35 3.21 12.96
C THR A 176 -1.63 4.57 13.00
N TYR A 177 -2.33 5.66 12.66
CA TYR A 177 -1.70 6.99 12.54
C TYR A 177 -2.53 8.08 13.21
N ASP A 178 -1.85 8.92 13.99
CA ASP A 178 -2.31 10.24 14.39
C ASP A 178 -1.41 11.29 13.73
N VAL A 179 -1.96 12.07 12.80
CA VAL A 179 -1.23 13.08 12.04
C VAL A 179 -1.72 14.47 12.43
N SER A 180 -0.87 15.21 13.14
CA SER A 180 -1.18 16.56 13.61
C SER A 180 -0.23 17.58 13.01
N VAL A 181 -0.76 18.51 12.21
CA VAL A 181 0.04 19.44 11.42
C VAL A 181 -0.36 20.86 11.70
N ALA A 182 0.61 21.72 12.04
CA ALA A 182 0.40 23.17 12.08
C ALA A 182 0.85 23.83 10.78
N VAL A 183 -0.02 24.64 10.19
CA VAL A 183 0.23 25.46 8.99
C VAL A 183 -0.13 26.92 9.28
N PRO A 184 0.39 27.91 8.53
CA PRO A 184 -0.02 29.30 8.70
C PRO A 184 -1.53 29.47 8.53
N ASP A 185 -2.12 30.44 9.24
CA ASP A 185 -3.56 30.71 9.11
C ASP A 185 -3.97 31.00 7.66
N GLY A 186 -5.06 30.37 7.24
CA GLY A 186 -5.55 30.41 5.85
C GLY A 186 -5.08 29.26 4.96
N ASN A 187 -4.08 28.48 5.40
CA ASN A 187 -3.76 27.17 4.85
C ASN A 187 -4.49 26.06 5.63
N GLN A 188 -4.65 24.91 4.99
CA GLN A 188 -5.22 23.69 5.55
C GLN A 188 -4.22 22.54 5.43
N ALA A 189 -4.39 21.52 6.28
CA ALA A 189 -3.72 20.24 6.16
C ALA A 189 -4.78 19.13 6.08
N ILE A 190 -4.68 18.29 5.06
CA ILE A 190 -5.53 17.12 4.81
C ILE A 190 -4.67 15.87 4.95
N SER A 191 -5.19 14.84 5.62
CA SER A 191 -4.54 13.54 5.79
C SER A 191 -5.60 12.44 5.92
N ASN A 192 -5.18 11.21 6.19
CA ASN A 192 -6.04 10.02 6.21
C ASN A 192 -7.04 10.03 7.39
N GLY A 193 -8.09 9.22 7.24
CA GLY A 193 -9.09 8.99 8.27
C GLY A 193 -9.96 10.21 8.58
N THR A 194 -10.18 10.49 9.87
CA THR A 194 -11.15 11.50 10.33
C THR A 194 -10.48 12.67 11.06
N LEU A 195 -10.92 13.89 10.75
CA LEU A 195 -10.46 15.11 11.44
C LEU A 195 -11.01 15.14 12.86
N GLN A 196 -10.12 15.05 13.85
CA GLN A 196 -10.47 15.03 15.27
C GLN A 196 -10.61 16.43 15.86
N ALA A 197 -9.73 17.35 15.44
CA ALA A 197 -9.67 18.69 15.98
C ALA A 197 -9.01 19.67 15.01
N THR A 198 -9.47 20.92 15.08
CA THR A 198 -8.83 22.09 14.50
C THR A 198 -8.62 23.13 15.60
N ALA A 199 -7.40 23.65 15.75
CA ALA A 199 -7.09 24.65 16.75
C ALA A 199 -6.14 25.71 16.20
N SER A 200 -6.53 26.99 16.29
CA SER A 200 -5.73 28.12 15.85
C SER A 200 -5.07 28.82 17.04
N GLN A 201 -3.78 29.11 16.93
CA GLN A 201 -3.01 29.82 17.96
C GLN A 201 -1.83 30.56 17.32
N LEU A 202 -1.69 31.86 17.64
CA LEU A 202 -0.54 32.69 17.29
C LEU A 202 -0.19 32.71 15.78
N GLY A 203 -1.19 32.78 14.89
CA GLY A 203 -0.99 32.84 13.44
C GLY A 203 -0.82 31.48 12.75
N TRP A 204 -1.02 30.39 13.49
CA TRP A 204 -0.96 29.02 13.00
C TRP A 204 -2.25 28.28 13.31
N THR A 205 -2.72 27.46 12.37
CA THR A 205 -3.83 26.55 12.56
C THR A 205 -3.32 25.12 12.51
N ARG A 206 -3.66 24.34 13.54
CA ARG A 206 -3.32 22.92 13.67
C ARG A 206 -4.52 22.05 13.34
N TYR A 207 -4.33 21.10 12.44
CA TYR A 207 -5.30 20.08 12.06
C TYR A 207 -4.80 18.74 12.58
N SER A 208 -5.65 18.00 13.30
CA SER A 208 -5.33 16.68 13.86
C SER A 208 -6.22 15.62 13.25
N TRP A 209 -5.64 14.77 12.41
CA TRP A 209 -6.27 13.65 11.72
C TRP A 209 -5.95 12.33 12.43
N ARG A 210 -6.89 11.40 12.37
CA ARG A 210 -6.73 10.05 12.93
C ARG A 210 -7.15 8.99 11.93
N GLN A 211 -6.19 8.13 11.57
CA GLN A 211 -6.42 6.83 10.98
C GLN A 211 -6.36 5.78 12.09
N ASN A 212 -7.52 5.25 12.46
CA ASN A 212 -7.66 4.26 13.52
C ASN A 212 -7.63 2.80 13.00
N LYS A 213 -7.47 2.60 11.69
CA LYS A 213 -7.31 1.28 11.07
C LYS A 213 -5.87 1.10 10.61
N PRO A 214 -5.26 -0.09 10.75
CA PRO A 214 -3.91 -0.33 10.25
C PRO A 214 -3.80 0.03 8.76
N GLN A 215 -2.69 0.65 8.41
CA GLN A 215 -2.43 1.26 7.12
C GLN A 215 -0.94 1.07 6.77
N ALA A 216 -0.64 0.79 5.50
CA ALA A 216 0.74 0.78 5.01
C ALA A 216 1.30 2.20 4.93
N THR A 217 2.61 2.34 5.05
CA THR A 217 3.32 3.62 5.09
C THR A 217 3.18 4.45 3.82
N TYR A 218 3.22 3.85 2.63
CA TYR A 218 3.02 4.55 1.35
C TYR A 218 1.59 5.12 1.19
N LEU A 219 0.60 4.46 1.79
CA LEU A 219 -0.79 4.92 1.78
C LEU A 219 -1.01 6.19 2.64
N ALA A 220 -0.07 6.51 3.52
CA ALA A 220 -0.14 7.69 4.38
C ALA A 220 0.10 8.95 3.54
N THR A 221 -0.87 9.86 3.59
CA THR A 221 -0.83 11.09 2.80
C THR A 221 -0.81 12.34 3.66
N LEU A 222 -0.15 13.36 3.14
CA LEU A 222 -0.15 14.71 3.66
C LEU A 222 -0.34 15.71 2.51
N ALA A 223 -1.46 16.44 2.51
CA ALA A 223 -1.71 17.52 1.57
C ALA A 223 -1.85 18.87 2.30
N LEU A 224 -1.08 19.86 1.87
CA LEU A 224 -0.87 21.14 2.54
C LEU A 224 -1.11 22.25 1.52
N GLY A 225 -1.97 23.22 1.83
CA GLY A 225 -2.32 24.25 0.86
C GLY A 225 -3.67 24.90 1.15
N LYS A 226 -4.24 25.60 0.18
CA LYS A 226 -5.58 26.18 0.26
C LYS A 226 -6.54 25.29 -0.51
N PHE A 227 -7.45 24.67 0.24
CA PHE A 227 -8.43 23.76 -0.31
C PHE A 227 -9.85 24.32 -0.13
N ASP A 228 -10.68 24.13 -1.15
CA ASP A 228 -12.11 24.07 -0.96
C ASP A 228 -12.48 22.65 -0.51
N VAL A 229 -13.07 22.52 0.68
CA VAL A 229 -13.34 21.23 1.31
C VAL A 229 -14.85 20.98 1.31
N THR A 230 -15.26 19.85 0.76
CA THR A 230 -16.65 19.38 0.80
C THR A 230 -16.77 18.22 1.77
N THR A 231 -17.92 18.11 2.43
CA THR A 231 -18.21 17.00 3.36
C THR A 231 -19.60 16.46 3.10
N GLY A 232 -19.74 15.14 3.17
CA GLY A 232 -21.01 14.44 3.03
C GLY A 232 -21.00 13.12 3.78
N VAL A 233 -22.06 12.35 3.57
CA VAL A 233 -22.20 10.98 4.06
C VAL A 233 -22.81 10.16 2.93
N SER A 234 -22.24 9.00 2.63
CA SER A 234 -22.81 8.07 1.65
C SER A 234 -24.17 7.54 2.11
N GLU A 235 -24.95 6.94 1.21
CA GLU A 235 -26.22 6.30 1.59
C GLU A 235 -25.98 5.12 2.56
N GLY A 236 -24.84 4.44 2.42
CA GLY A 236 -24.34 3.42 3.34
C GLY A 236 -23.83 3.95 4.69
N GLY A 237 -23.82 5.27 4.90
CA GLY A 237 -23.45 5.90 6.17
C GLY A 237 -21.96 6.20 6.34
N VAL A 238 -21.15 6.09 5.27
CA VAL A 238 -19.71 6.39 5.32
C VAL A 238 -19.49 7.90 5.22
N PRO A 239 -18.79 8.56 6.16
CA PRO A 239 -18.41 9.95 6.01
C PRO A 239 -17.52 10.16 4.79
N VAL A 240 -17.83 11.16 3.96
CA VAL A 240 -17.06 11.53 2.76
C VAL A 240 -16.48 12.93 2.95
N ILE A 241 -15.19 13.11 2.70
CA ILE A 241 -14.53 14.42 2.77
C ILE A 241 -13.71 14.59 1.48
N ASN A 242 -14.01 15.59 0.68
CA ASN A 242 -13.19 15.90 -0.51
C ASN A 242 -12.49 17.24 -0.35
N ALA A 243 -11.35 17.41 -1.00
CA ALA A 243 -10.58 18.65 -0.94
C ALA A 243 -10.00 19.02 -2.31
N TYR A 244 -10.27 20.23 -2.79
CA TYR A 244 -9.85 20.70 -4.11
C TYR A 244 -8.98 21.93 -3.96
N SER A 245 -7.79 21.93 -4.56
CA SER A 245 -6.97 23.13 -4.65
C SER A 245 -7.77 24.28 -5.26
N LYS A 246 -7.68 25.48 -4.70
CA LYS A 246 -8.48 26.63 -5.17
C LYS A 246 -8.05 27.16 -6.55
N ASP A 247 -6.94 26.69 -7.07
CA ASP A 247 -6.26 27.12 -8.29
C ASP A 247 -6.19 26.05 -9.38
N LEU A 248 -7.10 25.06 -9.36
CA LEU A 248 -7.17 23.97 -10.36
C LEU A 248 -7.53 24.42 -11.79
N GLY A 249 -7.99 25.66 -11.98
CA GLY A 249 -8.35 26.21 -13.29
C GLY A 249 -9.42 25.38 -14.00
N ASP A 250 -9.18 25.06 -15.27
CA ASP A 250 -10.14 24.33 -16.11
C ASP A 250 -10.42 22.89 -15.64
N ASN A 251 -9.54 22.33 -14.78
CA ASN A 251 -9.70 20.97 -14.26
C ASN A 251 -10.73 20.88 -13.11
N ASP A 252 -11.06 22.00 -12.42
CA ASP A 252 -11.91 21.99 -11.20
C ASP A 252 -13.28 21.36 -11.45
N GLY A 253 -13.95 21.71 -12.54
CA GLY A 253 -15.28 21.20 -12.86
C GLY A 253 -15.30 19.68 -13.10
N ALA A 254 -14.33 19.19 -13.87
CA ALA A 254 -14.20 17.76 -14.17
C ALA A 254 -13.75 16.94 -12.95
N ALA A 255 -12.85 17.50 -12.14
CA ALA A 255 -12.43 16.94 -10.86
C ALA A 255 -13.62 16.72 -9.93
N ARG A 256 -14.41 17.77 -9.67
CA ARG A 256 -15.61 17.69 -8.81
C ARG A 256 -16.66 16.75 -9.36
N ALA A 257 -16.93 16.81 -10.67
CA ALA A 257 -17.89 15.92 -11.32
C ALA A 257 -17.54 14.43 -11.18
N SER A 258 -16.26 14.12 -10.94
CA SER A 258 -15.76 12.77 -10.73
C SER A 258 -15.70 12.43 -9.23
N VAL A 259 -14.92 13.18 -8.45
CA VAL A 259 -14.60 12.88 -7.05
C VAL A 259 -15.82 12.99 -6.14
N GLU A 260 -16.80 13.85 -6.43
CA GLU A 260 -18.04 13.93 -5.64
C GLU A 260 -18.92 12.67 -5.77
N ARG A 261 -18.64 11.77 -6.73
CA ARG A 261 -19.29 10.45 -6.80
C ARG A 261 -18.73 9.43 -5.82
N THR A 262 -17.74 9.78 -4.99
CA THR A 262 -17.09 8.85 -4.07
C THR A 262 -18.09 8.10 -3.18
N GLY A 263 -19.08 8.79 -2.59
CA GLY A 263 -20.06 8.13 -1.72
C GLY A 263 -20.89 7.06 -2.45
N GLU A 264 -21.36 7.38 -3.66
CA GLU A 264 -22.11 6.45 -4.53
C GLU A 264 -21.27 5.22 -4.88
N ILE A 265 -20.02 5.44 -5.30
CA ILE A 265 -19.13 4.36 -5.76
C ILE A 265 -18.70 3.48 -4.58
N VAL A 266 -18.45 4.06 -3.40
CA VAL A 266 -18.18 3.29 -2.16
C VAL A 266 -19.35 2.37 -1.83
N ASP A 267 -20.58 2.88 -1.88
CA ASP A 267 -21.76 2.07 -1.58
C ASP A 267 -21.97 0.96 -2.63
N TRP A 268 -21.72 1.25 -3.90
CA TRP A 268 -21.77 0.27 -4.98
C TRP A 268 -20.70 -0.82 -4.84
N LEU A 269 -19.43 -0.44 -4.63
CA LEU A 269 -18.31 -1.36 -4.40
C LEU A 269 -18.55 -2.22 -3.16
N SER A 270 -19.15 -1.66 -2.11
CA SER A 270 -19.51 -2.42 -0.91
C SER A 270 -20.47 -3.59 -1.21
N GLY A 271 -21.28 -3.45 -2.26
CA GLY A 271 -22.13 -4.50 -2.80
C GLY A 271 -21.35 -5.72 -3.33
N TYR A 272 -20.11 -5.54 -3.78
CA TYR A 272 -19.25 -6.59 -4.34
C TYR A 272 -18.16 -7.04 -3.39
N PHE A 273 -17.54 -6.11 -2.64
CA PHE A 273 -16.33 -6.36 -1.86
C PHE A 273 -16.58 -6.46 -0.35
N GLY A 274 -17.81 -6.17 0.09
CA GLY A 274 -18.19 -6.20 1.51
C GLY A 274 -18.16 -4.79 2.12
N PRO A 275 -18.42 -4.65 3.44
CA PRO A 275 -18.48 -3.34 4.08
C PRO A 275 -17.21 -2.52 3.85
N TYR A 276 -17.36 -1.21 3.69
CA TYR A 276 -16.21 -0.29 3.58
C TYR A 276 -15.32 -0.39 4.83
N PRO A 277 -13.99 -0.59 4.69
CA PRO A 277 -13.13 -1.01 5.80
C PRO A 277 -12.65 0.15 6.70
N PHE A 278 -12.80 1.40 6.26
CA PHE A 278 -12.23 2.58 6.93
C PHE A 278 -13.28 3.54 7.51
N SER A 279 -12.82 4.45 8.36
CA SER A 279 -13.70 5.37 9.12
C SER A 279 -14.24 6.55 8.28
N ALA A 280 -13.63 6.84 7.14
CA ALA A 280 -14.08 7.85 6.19
C ALA A 280 -13.54 7.51 4.79
N ALA A 281 -14.23 8.04 3.77
CA ALA A 281 -13.83 8.01 2.38
C ALA A 281 -13.67 9.42 1.83
N GLY A 282 -13.29 9.53 0.55
CA GLY A 282 -13.17 10.77 -0.20
C GLY A 282 -11.84 10.85 -0.91
N GLY A 283 -11.57 12.00 -1.52
CA GLY A 283 -10.30 12.24 -2.19
C GLY A 283 -9.93 13.70 -2.28
N TYR A 284 -8.73 13.97 -2.75
CA TYR A 284 -8.23 15.32 -2.88
C TYR A 284 -7.51 15.54 -4.20
N VAL A 285 -7.65 16.76 -4.73
CA VAL A 285 -7.12 17.19 -6.02
C VAL A 285 -6.25 18.42 -5.79
N PRO A 286 -4.96 18.23 -5.49
CA PRO A 286 -4.02 19.33 -5.29
C PRO A 286 -3.47 19.83 -6.64
N ASN A 287 -3.08 21.10 -6.73
CA ASN A 287 -2.47 21.65 -7.95
C ASN A 287 -0.99 21.23 -8.09
N THR A 288 -0.76 19.98 -8.47
CA THR A 288 0.55 19.36 -8.73
C THR A 288 0.78 19.15 -10.23
N THR A 289 2.03 18.86 -10.61
CA THR A 289 2.40 18.48 -11.99
C THR A 289 2.50 16.96 -12.19
N THR A 290 2.07 16.17 -11.21
CA THR A 290 2.20 14.71 -11.23
C THR A 290 1.36 14.07 -12.33
N GLY A 291 1.74 12.86 -12.73
CA GLY A 291 1.06 12.07 -13.74
C GLY A 291 -0.15 11.30 -13.25
N TYR A 292 -0.17 10.97 -11.96
CA TYR A 292 -0.89 9.80 -11.46
C TYR A 292 -2.02 10.10 -10.46
N ALA A 293 -2.80 9.06 -10.18
CA ALA A 293 -3.64 8.95 -8.99
C ALA A 293 -3.06 7.87 -8.08
N LEU A 294 -3.38 7.94 -6.80
CA LEU A 294 -2.92 6.97 -5.82
C LEU A 294 -3.99 6.74 -4.76
N GLU A 295 -4.21 5.49 -4.40
CA GLU A 295 -5.29 5.00 -3.55
C GLU A 295 -5.16 5.36 -2.05
N THR A 296 -4.39 6.39 -1.69
CA THR A 296 -4.03 6.71 -0.30
C THR A 296 -5.21 6.54 0.68
N GLN A 297 -5.02 5.68 1.69
CA GLN A 297 -6.10 5.02 2.43
C GLN A 297 -7.18 5.97 2.97
N GLY A 298 -8.40 5.79 2.49
CA GLY A 298 -9.60 6.54 2.85
C GLY A 298 -9.61 8.01 2.41
N ARG A 299 -8.60 8.44 1.64
CA ARG A 299 -8.43 9.81 1.16
C ARG A 299 -7.60 9.78 -0.13
N VAL A 300 -8.18 9.31 -1.23
CA VAL A 300 -7.47 9.10 -2.50
C VAL A 300 -6.84 10.38 -3.05
N PHE A 301 -5.62 10.29 -3.55
CA PHE A 301 -4.92 11.35 -4.28
C PHE A 301 -5.29 11.32 -5.77
N TYR A 302 -5.63 12.48 -6.34
CA TYR A 302 -5.83 12.61 -7.78
C TYR A 302 -5.02 13.79 -8.34
N SER A 303 -4.13 13.53 -9.29
CA SER A 303 -3.50 14.60 -10.07
C SER A 303 -4.55 15.38 -10.89
N PRO A 304 -4.41 16.72 -11.04
CA PRO A 304 -5.24 17.51 -11.94
C PRO A 304 -5.17 17.04 -13.41
N LYS A 305 -4.04 16.44 -13.82
CA LYS A 305 -3.83 15.91 -15.18
C LYS A 305 -4.91 14.89 -15.56
N GLN A 306 -5.43 14.15 -14.56
CA GLN A 306 -6.47 13.14 -14.73
C GLN A 306 -7.84 13.69 -15.14
N PHE A 307 -8.04 15.00 -14.98
CA PHE A 307 -9.28 15.68 -15.31
C PHE A 307 -9.17 16.62 -16.52
N ALA A 308 -7.99 16.70 -17.14
CA ALA A 308 -7.73 17.55 -18.31
C ALA A 308 -8.51 17.12 -19.56
N LYS A 309 -8.89 15.84 -19.65
CA LYS A 309 -9.72 15.28 -20.73
C LYS A 309 -11.22 15.23 -20.36
N GLY A 310 -11.62 15.84 -19.24
CA GLY A 310 -12.99 15.80 -18.71
C GLY A 310 -13.14 14.86 -17.51
N ALA A 311 -14.38 14.67 -17.06
CA ALA A 311 -14.69 13.83 -15.91
C ALA A 311 -14.30 12.35 -16.16
N ASN A 312 -13.67 11.72 -15.17
CA ASN A 312 -13.14 10.36 -15.26
C ASN A 312 -13.60 9.49 -14.09
N VAL A 313 -14.83 8.97 -14.18
CA VAL A 313 -15.42 8.11 -13.14
C VAL A 313 -14.73 6.73 -13.08
N SER A 314 -14.21 6.23 -14.21
CA SER A 314 -13.51 4.94 -14.25
C SER A 314 -12.27 4.95 -13.34
N LEU A 315 -11.54 6.07 -13.32
CA LEU A 315 -10.44 6.28 -12.38
C LEU A 315 -10.94 6.24 -10.93
N ILE A 316 -12.00 6.98 -10.60
CA ILE A 316 -12.56 6.98 -9.23
C ILE A 316 -12.96 5.57 -8.77
N VAL A 317 -13.51 4.73 -9.67
CA VAL A 317 -13.83 3.32 -9.38
C VAL A 317 -12.57 2.49 -9.14
N HIS A 318 -11.50 2.72 -9.90
CA HIS A 318 -10.22 2.04 -9.74
C HIS A 318 -9.64 2.33 -8.35
N GLU A 319 -9.43 3.61 -8.03
CA GLU A 319 -8.85 4.04 -6.76
C GLU A 319 -9.68 3.61 -5.54
N LEU A 320 -11.01 3.65 -5.67
CA LEU A 320 -11.88 3.19 -4.58
C LEU A 320 -11.92 1.66 -4.46
N GLY A 321 -11.62 0.92 -5.53
CA GLY A 321 -11.44 -0.53 -5.50
C GLY A 321 -10.27 -0.94 -4.60
N HIS A 322 -9.17 -0.18 -4.66
CA HIS A 322 -7.99 -0.41 -3.83
C HIS A 322 -8.26 -0.34 -2.32
N GLN A 323 -9.29 0.41 -1.92
CA GLN A 323 -9.67 0.52 -0.50
C GLN A 323 -9.94 -0.86 0.15
N TRP A 324 -10.34 -1.86 -0.64
CA TRP A 324 -10.44 -3.26 -0.21
C TRP A 324 -9.25 -4.12 -0.64
N TYR A 325 -8.73 -3.90 -1.85
CA TYR A 325 -7.67 -4.69 -2.50
C TYR A 325 -6.40 -3.85 -2.67
N GLY A 326 -5.50 -3.90 -1.69
CA GLY A 326 -4.34 -3.03 -1.59
C GLY A 326 -4.28 -2.34 -0.23
N ASP A 327 -5.36 -1.67 0.17
CA ASP A 327 -5.38 -0.92 1.43
C ASP A 327 -5.81 -1.77 2.61
N ASP A 328 -6.97 -2.43 2.56
CA ASP A 328 -7.43 -3.27 3.68
C ASP A 328 -6.59 -4.54 3.74
N VAL A 329 -6.45 -5.21 2.60
CA VAL A 329 -5.56 -6.35 2.39
C VAL A 329 -4.39 -5.92 1.52
N SER A 330 -3.27 -5.61 2.16
CA SER A 330 -2.07 -5.16 1.44
C SER A 330 -1.23 -6.34 0.97
N VAL A 331 -0.34 -6.12 0.00
CA VAL A 331 0.56 -7.18 -0.46
C VAL A 331 1.49 -7.64 0.66
N LYS A 332 1.82 -8.93 0.66
CA LYS A 332 2.86 -9.49 1.54
C LYS A 332 4.26 -9.12 1.08
N GLY A 333 4.46 -8.98 -0.22
CA GLY A 333 5.61 -8.36 -0.85
C GLY A 333 5.23 -7.86 -2.24
N TRP A 334 6.03 -6.94 -2.78
CA TRP A 334 5.69 -6.19 -3.99
C TRP A 334 5.50 -7.05 -5.25
N LYS A 335 6.08 -8.24 -5.28
CA LYS A 335 5.81 -9.22 -6.34
C LYS A 335 4.33 -9.63 -6.45
N ASP A 336 3.55 -9.48 -5.37
CA ASP A 336 2.13 -9.88 -5.31
C ASP A 336 1.18 -8.75 -5.79
N ILE A 337 1.72 -7.66 -6.37
CA ILE A 337 1.01 -6.42 -6.78
C ILE A 337 -0.21 -6.63 -7.69
N TRP A 338 -0.30 -7.75 -8.42
CA TRP A 338 -1.53 -8.15 -9.12
C TRP A 338 -2.78 -8.15 -8.22
N LEU A 339 -2.63 -8.46 -6.93
CA LEU A 339 -3.74 -8.43 -5.98
C LEU A 339 -4.34 -7.02 -5.81
N ASN A 340 -3.55 -5.97 -6.02
CA ASN A 340 -3.99 -4.58 -6.00
C ASN A 340 -4.55 -4.21 -7.37
N GLU A 341 -3.67 -4.04 -8.36
CA GLU A 341 -3.98 -3.46 -9.68
C GLU A 341 -4.98 -4.31 -10.48
N GLY A 342 -4.86 -5.63 -10.40
CA GLY A 342 -5.74 -6.55 -11.10
C GLY A 342 -7.18 -6.43 -10.60
N PHE A 343 -7.37 -6.33 -9.28
CA PHE A 343 -8.69 -6.22 -8.67
C PHE A 343 -9.30 -4.83 -8.82
N ALA A 344 -8.51 -3.76 -8.69
CA ALA A 344 -8.94 -2.40 -8.98
C ALA A 344 -9.36 -2.23 -10.45
N THR A 345 -8.59 -2.79 -11.38
CA THR A 345 -8.97 -2.87 -12.80
C THR A 345 -10.24 -3.67 -13.01
N TYR A 346 -10.38 -4.83 -12.35
CA TYR A 346 -11.59 -5.63 -12.46
C TYR A 346 -12.83 -4.93 -11.86
N ALA A 347 -12.66 -4.05 -10.86
CA ALA A 347 -13.73 -3.19 -10.36
C ALA A 347 -14.27 -2.26 -11.46
N GLN A 348 -13.39 -1.72 -12.30
CA GLN A 348 -13.80 -0.93 -13.48
C GLN A 348 -14.58 -1.77 -14.49
N TRP A 349 -14.23 -3.06 -14.64
CA TRP A 349 -14.95 -3.97 -15.53
C TRP A 349 -16.36 -4.30 -15.01
N LEU A 350 -16.49 -4.50 -13.69
CA LEU A 350 -17.80 -4.64 -13.04
C LEU A 350 -18.63 -3.35 -13.17
N TRP A 351 -17.99 -2.18 -13.09
CA TRP A 351 -18.66 -0.89 -13.26
C TRP A 351 -19.13 -0.68 -14.70
N SER A 352 -18.30 -1.05 -15.67
CA SER A 352 -18.68 -1.07 -17.09
C SER A 352 -19.90 -1.97 -17.34
N GLU A 353 -19.96 -3.14 -16.68
CA GLU A 353 -21.11 -4.05 -16.76
C GLU A 353 -22.36 -3.40 -16.15
N HIS A 354 -22.21 -2.71 -15.00
CA HIS A 354 -23.28 -1.98 -14.34
C HIS A 354 -23.88 -0.86 -15.21
N GLU A 355 -23.03 -0.08 -15.88
CA GLU A 355 -23.43 1.04 -16.74
C GLU A 355 -23.91 0.59 -18.14
N GLY A 356 -23.80 -0.70 -18.46
CA GLY A 356 -24.12 -1.21 -19.80
C GLY A 356 -23.16 -0.72 -20.90
N GLU A 357 -21.92 -0.37 -20.52
CA GLU A 357 -20.86 0.09 -21.42
C GLU A 357 -20.00 -1.06 -21.97
N GLY A 358 -20.17 -2.26 -21.43
CA GLY A 358 -19.54 -3.51 -21.85
C GLY A 358 -19.42 -4.46 -20.67
N THR A 359 -19.68 -5.75 -20.85
CA THR A 359 -19.56 -6.72 -19.75
C THR A 359 -18.10 -6.99 -19.40
N ALA A 360 -17.82 -7.46 -18.19
CA ALA A 360 -16.47 -7.89 -17.82
C ALA A 360 -15.93 -8.98 -18.77
N GLN A 361 -16.83 -9.84 -19.27
CA GLN A 361 -16.47 -10.83 -20.29
C GLN A 361 -16.07 -10.19 -21.63
N GLN A 362 -16.80 -9.19 -22.11
CA GLN A 362 -16.47 -8.50 -23.36
C GLN A 362 -15.15 -7.75 -23.27
N LEU A 363 -14.84 -7.16 -22.11
CA LEU A 363 -13.56 -6.51 -21.85
C LEU A 363 -12.42 -7.53 -21.86
N ALA A 364 -12.57 -8.66 -21.18
CA ALA A 364 -11.57 -9.72 -21.16
C ALA A 364 -11.31 -10.33 -22.55
N ASP A 365 -12.39 -10.57 -23.33
CA ASP A 365 -12.28 -11.04 -24.70
C ASP A 365 -11.57 -10.00 -25.59
N TYR A 366 -11.86 -8.71 -25.38
CA TYR A 366 -11.23 -7.61 -26.11
C TYR A 366 -9.73 -7.51 -25.80
N VAL A 367 -9.33 -7.46 -24.53
CA VAL A 367 -7.90 -7.49 -24.11
C VAL A 367 -7.18 -8.68 -24.75
N TYR A 368 -7.73 -9.88 -24.59
CA TYR A 368 -7.12 -11.09 -25.15
C TYR A 368 -6.99 -11.03 -26.68
N ALA A 369 -7.94 -10.43 -27.39
CA ALA A 369 -7.91 -10.30 -28.85
C ALA A 369 -6.99 -9.16 -29.34
N SER A 370 -6.81 -8.10 -28.55
CA SER A 370 -6.01 -6.92 -28.91
C SER A 370 -4.51 -7.20 -28.93
N HIS A 371 -4.02 -8.14 -28.13
CA HIS A 371 -2.60 -8.50 -28.08
C HIS A 371 -2.31 -9.78 -28.86
N PRO A 372 -1.54 -9.77 -29.98
CA PRO A 372 -1.10 -10.99 -30.67
C PRO A 372 -0.20 -11.87 -29.77
N ALA A 373 0.05 -13.13 -30.16
CA ALA A 373 0.74 -14.08 -29.28
C ALA A 373 2.22 -13.75 -29.01
N ASP A 374 2.85 -12.95 -29.86
CA ASP A 374 4.22 -12.46 -29.78
C ASP A 374 4.33 -11.06 -29.16
N ASP A 375 3.22 -10.49 -28.69
CA ASP A 375 3.19 -9.21 -27.97
C ASP A 375 3.95 -9.32 -26.63
N PRO A 376 4.88 -8.39 -26.31
CA PRO A 376 5.58 -8.33 -25.03
C PRO A 376 4.66 -8.34 -23.80
N PHE A 377 3.41 -7.85 -23.93
CA PHE A 377 2.36 -7.93 -22.91
C PHE A 377 2.20 -9.34 -22.31
N TRP A 378 2.39 -10.39 -23.11
CA TRP A 378 2.26 -11.77 -22.63
C TRP A 378 3.50 -12.32 -21.92
N THR A 379 4.63 -11.61 -21.99
CA THR A 379 5.90 -12.05 -21.39
C THR A 379 6.03 -11.62 -19.94
N VAL A 380 5.36 -10.53 -19.53
CA VAL A 380 5.27 -10.09 -18.14
C VAL A 380 4.28 -11.00 -17.41
N ALA A 381 4.72 -11.55 -16.27
CA ALA A 381 3.96 -12.48 -15.44
C ALA A 381 3.34 -11.72 -14.25
N PRO A 382 2.02 -11.42 -14.22
CA PRO A 382 1.43 -10.57 -13.18
C PRO A 382 1.62 -11.09 -11.74
N GLY A 383 1.80 -12.40 -11.55
CA GLY A 383 2.01 -12.98 -10.22
C GLY A 383 3.44 -12.84 -9.68
N ASP A 384 4.39 -12.41 -10.54
CA ASP A 384 5.77 -12.04 -10.20
C ASP A 384 6.37 -11.24 -11.38
N PRO A 385 5.98 -9.96 -11.57
CA PRO A 385 6.31 -9.21 -12.78
C PRO A 385 7.80 -8.80 -12.90
N GLY A 386 8.51 -8.80 -11.78
CA GLY A 386 9.82 -8.18 -11.57
C GLY A 386 9.67 -6.74 -11.07
N ALA A 387 10.66 -6.25 -10.32
CA ALA A 387 10.63 -4.91 -9.72
C ALA A 387 10.40 -3.81 -10.77
N ASP A 388 11.09 -3.89 -11.91
CA ASP A 388 10.98 -2.90 -12.99
C ASP A 388 9.63 -2.93 -13.73
N ASN A 389 8.82 -3.99 -13.57
CA ASN A 389 7.55 -4.17 -14.28
C ASN A 389 6.34 -4.26 -13.33
N GLN A 390 6.49 -3.89 -12.06
CA GLN A 390 5.41 -4.05 -11.08
C GLN A 390 4.14 -3.27 -11.43
N PHE A 391 4.26 -2.21 -12.23
CA PHE A 391 3.16 -1.40 -12.76
C PHE A 391 3.03 -1.52 -14.30
N ASP A 392 3.55 -2.57 -14.90
CA ASP A 392 3.38 -2.85 -16.34
C ASP A 392 1.90 -3.12 -16.67
N ASP A 393 1.45 -2.72 -17.86
CA ASP A 393 0.09 -2.94 -18.40
C ASP A 393 -0.43 -4.37 -18.16
N ALA A 394 0.44 -5.38 -18.24
CA ALA A 394 0.06 -6.78 -18.00
C ALA A 394 -0.43 -7.03 -16.57
N VAL A 395 0.08 -6.32 -15.57
CA VAL A 395 -0.37 -6.44 -14.18
C VAL A 395 -1.83 -6.00 -14.05
N TYR A 396 -2.24 -4.97 -14.80
CA TYR A 396 -3.59 -4.42 -14.84
C TYR A 396 -4.53 -5.27 -15.69
N ASP A 397 -4.31 -5.29 -17.01
CA ASP A 397 -5.28 -5.81 -17.98
C ASP A 397 -5.28 -7.32 -18.06
N ARG A 398 -4.09 -7.93 -18.11
CA ARG A 398 -3.97 -9.40 -18.03
C ARG A 398 -4.31 -9.86 -16.61
N GLY A 399 -4.03 -9.05 -15.60
CA GLY A 399 -4.48 -9.29 -14.23
C GLY A 399 -6.00 -9.37 -14.09
N ALA A 400 -6.73 -8.40 -14.63
CA ALA A 400 -8.19 -8.41 -14.66
C ALA A 400 -8.75 -9.53 -15.54
N ALA A 401 -8.07 -9.88 -16.64
CA ALA A 401 -8.43 -11.05 -17.45
C ALA A 401 -8.29 -12.37 -16.68
N ALA A 402 -7.28 -12.49 -15.82
CA ALA A 402 -7.12 -13.63 -14.91
C ALA A 402 -8.28 -13.74 -13.91
N ILE A 403 -8.75 -12.60 -13.39
CA ILE A 403 -9.91 -12.54 -12.49
C ILE A 403 -11.20 -12.92 -13.23
N GLN A 404 -11.38 -12.45 -14.48
CA GLN A 404 -12.50 -12.90 -15.30
C GLN A 404 -12.43 -14.41 -15.59
N ALA A 405 -11.23 -14.94 -15.86
CA ALA A 405 -11.03 -16.37 -16.05
C ALA A 405 -11.38 -17.17 -14.80
N LEU A 406 -11.03 -16.65 -13.61
CA LEU A 406 -11.46 -17.20 -12.33
C LEU A 406 -12.99 -17.20 -12.21
N ARG A 407 -13.67 -16.08 -12.49
CA ARG A 407 -15.15 -15.98 -12.49
C ARG A 407 -15.78 -17.07 -13.34
N ASN A 408 -15.25 -17.29 -14.54
CA ASN A 408 -15.74 -18.31 -15.46
C ASN A 408 -15.50 -19.74 -14.95
N GLU A 409 -14.35 -20.00 -14.34
CA GLU A 409 -14.05 -21.31 -13.78
C GLU A 409 -14.94 -21.61 -12.57
N VAL A 410 -15.08 -20.70 -11.60
CA VAL A 410 -15.82 -20.99 -10.36
C VAL A 410 -17.32 -20.70 -10.43
N GLY A 411 -17.75 -19.93 -11.43
CA GLY A 411 -19.11 -19.44 -11.60
C GLY A 411 -19.47 -18.28 -10.67
N ASP A 412 -20.40 -17.44 -11.11
CA ASP A 412 -20.78 -16.17 -10.45
C ASP A 412 -21.06 -16.30 -8.95
N THR A 413 -21.82 -17.33 -8.54
CA THR A 413 -22.17 -17.49 -7.11
C THR A 413 -20.95 -17.67 -6.22
N ALA A 414 -19.99 -18.51 -6.63
CA ALA A 414 -18.76 -18.69 -5.86
C ALA A 414 -17.85 -17.47 -6.01
N PHE A 415 -17.77 -16.91 -7.21
CA PHE A 415 -16.93 -15.75 -7.52
C PHE A 415 -17.28 -14.53 -6.69
N PHE A 416 -18.54 -14.09 -6.68
CA PHE A 416 -18.95 -12.94 -5.89
C PHE A 416 -18.88 -13.20 -4.37
N ARG A 417 -18.97 -14.46 -3.94
CA ARG A 417 -18.70 -14.83 -2.54
C ARG A 417 -17.21 -14.71 -2.20
N ILE A 418 -16.33 -15.06 -3.13
CA ILE A 418 -14.88 -14.87 -2.99
C ILE A 418 -14.58 -13.37 -2.89
N LEU A 419 -15.05 -12.57 -3.86
CA LEU A 419 -14.80 -11.12 -3.90
C LEU A 419 -15.28 -10.40 -2.63
N LYS A 420 -16.47 -10.76 -2.14
CA LYS A 420 -17.05 -10.14 -0.94
C LYS A 420 -16.38 -10.59 0.35
N GLY A 421 -15.96 -11.85 0.40
CA GLY A 421 -15.47 -12.45 1.63
C GLY A 421 -13.97 -12.25 1.86
N TRP A 422 -13.20 -12.04 0.80
CA TRP A 422 -11.73 -11.92 0.89
C TRP A 422 -11.29 -10.75 1.77
N PRO A 423 -11.74 -9.49 1.56
CA PRO A 423 -11.32 -8.37 2.39
C PRO A 423 -11.67 -8.59 3.87
N THR A 424 -12.88 -9.10 4.15
CA THR A 424 -13.28 -9.41 5.54
C THR A 424 -12.42 -10.49 6.19
N ALA A 425 -12.00 -11.52 5.44
CA ALA A 425 -11.21 -12.63 5.97
C ALA A 425 -9.74 -12.26 6.24
N HIS A 426 -9.23 -11.24 5.54
CA HIS A 426 -7.84 -10.81 5.58
C HIS A 426 -7.67 -9.36 6.06
N ALA A 427 -8.72 -8.78 6.63
CA ALA A 427 -8.83 -7.37 6.97
C ALA A 427 -7.62 -6.87 7.77
N TYR A 428 -7.12 -5.71 7.37
CA TYR A 428 -5.96 -5.03 7.94
C TYR A 428 -4.65 -5.83 7.92
N GLY A 429 -4.60 -6.93 7.18
CA GLY A 429 -3.43 -7.80 7.07
C GLY A 429 -2.70 -7.66 5.75
N ASN A 430 -1.84 -8.66 5.51
CA ASN A 430 -1.06 -8.79 4.29
C ASN A 430 -1.27 -10.17 3.68
N ALA A 431 -1.34 -10.24 2.35
CA ALA A 431 -1.58 -11.48 1.64
C ALA A 431 -0.72 -11.63 0.38
N SER A 432 -0.43 -12.88 0.02
CA SER A 432 0.21 -13.24 -1.24
C SER A 432 -0.78 -13.79 -2.25
N VAL A 433 -0.38 -13.89 -3.52
CA VAL A 433 -1.19 -14.54 -4.57
C VAL A 433 -1.57 -15.98 -4.16
N ALA A 434 -0.68 -16.68 -3.47
CA ALA A 434 -0.93 -18.04 -2.98
C ALA A 434 -2.01 -18.08 -1.87
N ASP A 435 -2.09 -17.06 -1.03
CA ASP A 435 -3.15 -16.96 -0.01
C ASP A 435 -4.51 -16.74 -0.67
N PHE A 436 -4.57 -15.89 -1.70
CA PHE A 436 -5.79 -15.66 -2.48
C PHE A 436 -6.26 -16.91 -3.23
N GLN A 437 -5.33 -17.60 -3.90
CA GLN A 437 -5.64 -18.87 -4.56
C GLN A 437 -6.24 -19.86 -3.56
N LYS A 438 -5.60 -20.07 -2.41
CA LYS A 438 -6.07 -20.99 -1.37
C LYS A 438 -7.46 -20.63 -0.87
N TYR A 439 -7.73 -19.33 -0.66
CA TYR A 439 -9.05 -18.85 -0.26
C TYR A 439 -10.09 -19.11 -1.34
N ALA A 440 -9.78 -18.81 -2.61
CA ALA A 440 -10.66 -19.08 -3.73
C ALA A 440 -10.98 -20.58 -3.90
N GLU A 441 -10.00 -21.46 -3.71
CA GLU A 441 -10.18 -22.92 -3.71
C GLU A 441 -11.08 -23.38 -2.57
N GLN A 442 -10.88 -22.84 -1.35
CA GLN A 442 -11.72 -23.15 -0.20
C GLN A 442 -13.18 -22.76 -0.42
N ILE A 443 -13.43 -21.60 -1.03
CA ILE A 443 -14.79 -21.11 -1.26
C ILE A 443 -15.44 -21.77 -2.47
N SER A 444 -14.69 -22.04 -3.55
CA SER A 444 -15.25 -22.65 -4.77
C SER A 444 -15.35 -24.17 -4.72
N GLY A 445 -14.52 -24.83 -3.90
CA GLY A 445 -14.35 -26.28 -3.91
C GLY A 445 -13.65 -26.83 -5.16
N LYS A 446 -13.05 -25.95 -5.98
CA LYS A 446 -12.34 -26.32 -7.21
C LYS A 446 -10.82 -26.20 -7.03
N PRO A 447 -10.01 -27.06 -7.69
CA PRO A 447 -8.57 -26.85 -7.79
C PRO A 447 -8.28 -25.72 -8.78
N LEU A 448 -7.54 -24.70 -8.37
CA LEU A 448 -7.30 -23.49 -9.16
C LEU A 448 -5.83 -23.28 -9.55
N ALA A 449 -4.91 -24.09 -9.02
CA ALA A 449 -3.48 -23.98 -9.32
C ALA A 449 -3.13 -23.85 -10.81
N ALA A 450 -3.75 -24.66 -11.68
CA ALA A 450 -3.48 -24.60 -13.12
C ALA A 450 -3.99 -23.29 -13.79
N LEU A 451 -5.09 -22.73 -13.28
CA LEU A 451 -5.64 -21.46 -13.77
C LEU A 451 -4.70 -20.32 -13.39
N PHE A 452 -4.29 -20.24 -12.13
CA PHE A 452 -3.38 -19.20 -11.64
C PHE A 452 -2.01 -19.30 -12.32
N ASP A 453 -1.46 -20.51 -12.46
CA ASP A 453 -0.21 -20.73 -13.21
C ASP A 453 -0.29 -20.18 -14.64
N THR A 454 -1.34 -20.58 -15.39
CA THR A 454 -1.53 -20.17 -16.78
C THR A 454 -1.63 -18.64 -16.92
N TRP A 455 -2.42 -18.00 -16.07
CA TRP A 455 -2.73 -16.58 -16.23
C TRP A 455 -1.72 -15.66 -15.59
N LEU A 456 -1.11 -16.04 -14.46
CA LEU A 456 -0.26 -15.15 -13.67
C LEU A 456 1.24 -15.45 -13.77
N PHE A 457 1.64 -16.67 -14.12
CA PHE A 457 3.04 -17.10 -14.01
C PHE A 457 3.68 -17.58 -15.32
N GLN A 458 2.90 -18.04 -16.30
CA GLN A 458 3.44 -18.44 -17.60
C GLN A 458 3.71 -17.21 -18.50
N PRO A 459 4.93 -17.01 -19.03
CA PRO A 459 5.29 -15.84 -19.83
C PRO A 459 4.88 -15.99 -21.30
N THR A 460 3.67 -16.48 -21.54
CA THR A 460 3.11 -16.70 -22.88
C THR A 460 1.61 -16.48 -22.89
N LYS A 461 1.06 -16.11 -24.05
CA LYS A 461 -0.38 -15.98 -24.24
C LYS A 461 -1.10 -17.29 -23.89
N PRO A 462 -2.11 -17.29 -22.99
CA PRO A 462 -2.89 -18.48 -22.69
C PRO A 462 -3.48 -19.13 -23.94
N ALA A 463 -3.41 -20.46 -24.05
CA ALA A 463 -3.90 -21.17 -25.22
C ALA A 463 -5.43 -21.02 -25.36
N ALA A 464 -5.94 -20.87 -26.59
CA ALA A 464 -7.35 -20.62 -26.86
C ALA A 464 -8.33 -21.67 -26.28
N ALA A 465 -7.90 -22.90 -26.00
CA ALA A 465 -8.74 -23.91 -25.33
C ALA A 465 -8.84 -23.69 -23.82
N ALA A 466 -7.75 -23.25 -23.18
CA ALA A 466 -7.73 -22.78 -21.79
C ALA A 466 -8.55 -21.48 -21.68
N SER A 467 -8.39 -20.58 -22.66
CA SER A 467 -9.22 -19.39 -22.79
C SER A 467 -10.66 -19.72 -23.13
N SER A 468 -11.02 -20.71 -23.95
CA SER A 468 -12.43 -20.97 -24.33
C SER A 468 -13.31 -21.51 -23.19
N ARG A 469 -12.69 -22.08 -22.15
CA ARG A 469 -13.37 -22.42 -20.89
C ARG A 469 -13.52 -21.20 -19.97
N SER A 470 -12.81 -20.12 -20.26
CA SER A 470 -12.63 -18.95 -19.41
C SER A 470 -12.80 -17.59 -20.11
N LEU A 471 -13.19 -17.55 -21.39
CA LEU A 471 -13.31 -16.42 -22.31
C LEU A 471 -14.14 -16.90 -23.52
N ALA A 472 -15.13 -16.14 -23.97
CA ALA A 472 -16.00 -16.62 -25.04
C ALA A 472 -15.24 -16.67 -26.38
N ALA A 473 -15.24 -17.82 -27.04
CA ALA A 473 -14.50 -18.01 -28.28
C ALA A 473 -15.04 -17.10 -29.41
N ALA A 474 -14.32 -16.01 -29.69
CA ALA A 474 -14.52 -15.22 -30.91
C ALA A 474 -14.17 -16.06 -32.15
N LYS A 475 -14.92 -15.89 -33.24
CA LYS A 475 -14.60 -16.53 -34.53
C LYS A 475 -13.24 -16.03 -35.03
N PRO A 476 -12.38 -16.91 -35.60
CA PRO A 476 -11.11 -16.48 -36.16
C PRO A 476 -11.32 -15.42 -37.26
N GLY A 477 -10.74 -14.23 -37.07
CA GLY A 477 -10.63 -13.19 -38.11
C GLY A 477 -11.62 -12.03 -38.08
N ALA A 478 -12.52 -11.92 -37.10
CA ALA A 478 -13.32 -10.70 -36.89
C ALA A 478 -12.77 -9.92 -35.69
N ALA A 479 -12.39 -8.66 -35.90
CA ALA A 479 -12.06 -7.76 -34.79
C ALA A 479 -13.26 -7.67 -33.84
N LEU A 480 -13.05 -7.95 -32.55
CA LEU A 480 -14.09 -7.76 -31.55
C LEU A 480 -14.42 -6.26 -31.44
N PRO A 481 -15.70 -5.88 -31.33
CA PRO A 481 -16.05 -4.50 -31.11
C PRO A 481 -15.46 -4.03 -29.78
N GLN A 482 -14.76 -2.89 -29.80
CA GLN A 482 -14.24 -2.26 -28.59
C GLN A 482 -15.40 -1.92 -27.63
N PRO A 483 -15.37 -2.37 -26.37
CA PRO A 483 -16.32 -1.95 -25.35
C PRO A 483 -16.33 -0.43 -25.18
N LYS A 484 -17.49 0.17 -24.90
CA LYS A 484 -17.64 1.64 -24.83
C LYS A 484 -16.81 2.26 -23.70
N SER A 485 -16.61 1.51 -22.62
CA SER A 485 -15.83 1.90 -21.45
C SER A 485 -14.32 1.83 -21.67
N TRP A 486 -13.83 1.10 -22.68
CA TRP A 486 -12.41 0.76 -22.83
C TRP A 486 -11.49 1.98 -22.76
N LYS A 487 -11.79 3.04 -23.51
CA LYS A 487 -10.96 4.26 -23.52
C LYS A 487 -10.86 4.95 -22.17
N LYS A 488 -11.89 4.84 -21.32
CA LYS A 488 -11.87 5.42 -19.97
C LYS A 488 -11.05 4.54 -19.02
N ILE A 489 -11.09 3.22 -19.19
CA ILE A 489 -10.30 2.25 -18.44
C ILE A 489 -8.81 2.43 -18.78
N GLU A 490 -8.46 2.41 -20.06
CA GLU A 490 -7.10 2.63 -20.58
C GLU A 490 -6.53 3.98 -20.11
N SER A 491 -7.32 5.05 -20.17
CA SER A 491 -6.90 6.36 -19.66
C SER A 491 -6.70 6.41 -18.14
N ALA A 492 -7.32 5.50 -17.38
CA ALA A 492 -7.05 5.38 -15.95
C ALA A 492 -5.75 4.60 -15.71
N HIS A 493 -5.45 3.56 -16.50
CA HIS A 493 -4.17 2.83 -16.41
C HIS A 493 -2.96 3.67 -16.79
N GLU A 494 -3.09 4.54 -17.81
CA GLU A 494 -2.08 5.55 -18.13
C GLU A 494 -1.75 6.46 -16.92
N ALA A 495 -2.64 6.54 -15.93
CA ALA A 495 -2.38 7.26 -14.69
C ALA A 495 -1.40 6.56 -13.75
N HIS A 496 -1.04 5.29 -13.94
CA HIS A 496 -0.21 4.54 -12.98
C HIS A 496 1.17 4.14 -13.55
N GLN A 497 1.53 4.66 -14.73
CA GLN A 497 2.75 4.27 -15.47
C GLN A 497 3.84 5.35 -15.52
N ASP A 498 3.62 6.50 -14.87
CA ASP A 498 4.48 7.69 -14.95
C ASP A 498 5.59 7.73 -13.88
#